data_AF-A0A7U2MJL8-F1
#
_entry.id   AF-A0A7U2MJL8-F1
#
_cell.length_a   1.000
_cell.length_b   1.000
_cell.length_c   1.000
_cell.angle_alpha   90.00
_cell.angle_beta   90.00
_cell.angle_gamma   90.00
#
_symmetry.space_group_name_H-M   'P 1'
#
loop_
_entity.id
_entity.type
_entity.pdbx_description
1 polymer ?
#
loop_
_entity_poly.entity_id
_entity_poly.type
_entity_poly.pdbx_seq_one_letter_code
_entity_poly.pdbx_strand_id
1 'polypeptide(L)'
;MAHTRISCPIDRSREVFRFIKGAIHGAIIVPVLFHALFTAFVVYLDLYIFDTVGLPSSIIPSLSIVVGLMLVFRNQTSYNRFWDGRSSLTTLTTCIRNLVRTILTNGYSTSRPLRQDEKEDIERTIRILMAIPYAVKNHLRAEYGAAFYSFGDDVGEDGVAAYNPDYANLLPKGLEGHEDEGLTLPFQLSFFIDGFIKRGVERGWYHAPGASQMQAQLNSLLDAVGKMEMIRLTPIPVAHLIHQKQVLALFGCVLPFGMVDDLGWWTVPIVSLVIFTLYGIEGIGSQLEDPFGYDRNDIKMDAIVGDSKMEIDVVLSEWRKLMSFVEAETPRTESRCVEDHSDRASPPSTRKRRSNSSPEAPQRSTEAIFNEIIHKIPTIREFTELVYEYIPPEQGSLICRTFLESGIFEASNARANFNARTGTLWIRVRLTELHGVQIRWVGYTSGVWVRKGLMNEAESDIFDIGAGTTLDGFTGQYTHSSKEPDLFLCPATDDLPSIVVESGFSESWPRLHADKDLWMYGSTTVNVVILLKWSKCVRTRCKGKVEVWTRNPAGGLMMCEKPIFPRPVPAPDPDTDVVQFTKLDLFGKHIVAGQNPMTVLSLGLSELRDHARHRMSLMGLTPA
;
A
#
# COMPACT_ATOMS: atom_id res chain seq x y z
N MET A 1 19.96 16.90 9.91
CA MET A 1 20.63 15.68 9.43
C MET A 1 20.15 14.50 10.27
N ALA A 2 19.07 13.85 9.83
CA ALA A 2 18.63 12.58 10.40
C ALA A 2 19.00 11.49 9.39
N HIS A 3 19.97 10.65 9.75
CA HIS A 3 20.32 9.48 8.96
C HIS A 3 19.19 8.46 9.04
N THR A 4 18.37 8.38 8.00
CA THR A 4 17.51 7.22 7.75
C THR A 4 18.43 6.06 7.37
N ARG A 5 18.86 5.26 8.35
CA ARG A 5 19.53 3.99 8.08
C ARG A 5 18.48 3.05 7.49
N ILE A 6 18.55 2.86 6.18
CA ILE A 6 17.99 1.69 5.50
C ILE A 6 18.57 0.47 6.22
N SER A 7 17.70 -0.33 6.84
CA SER A 7 18.10 -1.52 7.60
C SER A 7 18.91 -2.46 6.71
N CYS A 8 20.13 -2.77 7.16
CA CYS A 8 21.01 -3.81 6.61
C CYS A 8 20.27 -5.17 6.58
N PRO A 9 20.55 -6.08 5.63
CA PRO A 9 20.03 -7.45 5.69
C PRO A 9 20.36 -8.07 7.05
N ILE A 10 19.33 -8.50 7.77
CA ILE A 10 19.46 -9.14 9.08
C ILE A 10 20.19 -10.47 8.86
N ASP A 11 21.44 -10.57 9.29
CA ASP A 11 22.18 -11.83 9.40
C ASP A 11 21.50 -12.70 10.47
N ARG A 12 20.61 -13.59 10.04
CA ARG A 12 19.82 -14.48 10.92
C ARG A 12 20.64 -15.63 11.51
N SER A 13 21.90 -15.83 11.10
CA SER A 13 22.74 -16.93 11.60
C SER A 13 23.00 -16.84 13.12
N ARG A 14 23.01 -15.62 13.67
CA ARG A 14 23.19 -15.35 15.11
C ARG A 14 21.91 -15.50 15.93
N GLU A 15 20.75 -15.70 15.32
CA GLU A 15 19.47 -15.83 16.04
C GLU A 15 19.28 -17.22 16.67
N VAL A 16 19.91 -18.26 16.11
CA VAL A 16 19.83 -19.65 16.60
C VAL A 16 20.37 -19.80 18.04
N PHE A 17 21.34 -18.98 18.43
CA PHE A 17 21.97 -19.04 19.77
C PHE A 17 21.43 -17.99 20.76
N ARG A 18 20.33 -17.30 20.43
CA ARG A 18 19.80 -16.20 21.27
C ARG A 18 18.79 -16.71 22.30
N PHE A 19 19.28 -17.27 23.40
CA PHE A 19 18.43 -17.87 24.45
C PHE A 19 17.76 -16.86 25.41
N ILE A 20 18.14 -15.57 25.40
CA ILE A 20 17.83 -14.65 26.52
C ILE A 20 16.87 -13.50 26.16
N LYS A 21 16.87 -12.94 24.94
CA LYS A 21 16.01 -11.79 24.57
C LYS A 21 14.91 -12.19 23.59
N GLY A 22 13.66 -12.17 24.06
CA GLY A 22 12.44 -12.48 23.27
C GLY A 22 12.21 -13.96 22.97
N ALA A 23 12.99 -14.85 23.58
CA ALA A 23 12.94 -16.28 23.31
C ALA A 23 11.96 -17.01 24.25
N ILE A 24 11.26 -18.01 23.73
CA ILE A 24 10.20 -18.76 24.45
C ILE A 24 10.79 -19.83 25.38
N HIS A 25 12.08 -20.13 25.24
CA HIS A 25 12.81 -21.15 26.00
C HIS A 25 12.55 -21.09 27.52
N GLY A 26 12.49 -19.88 28.11
CA GLY A 26 12.22 -19.72 29.55
C GLY A 26 10.81 -20.18 29.97
N ALA A 27 9.81 -20.06 29.09
CA ALA A 27 8.44 -20.49 29.37
C ALA A 27 8.24 -22.00 29.19
N ILE A 28 9.05 -22.65 28.35
CA ILE A 28 8.90 -24.08 28.00
C ILE A 28 9.92 -24.99 28.68
N ILE A 29 10.94 -24.46 29.35
CA ILE A 29 11.98 -25.28 29.98
C ILE A 29 11.43 -26.18 31.07
N VAL A 30 10.47 -25.69 31.86
CA VAL A 30 9.82 -26.47 32.92
C VAL A 30 9.08 -27.68 32.33
N PRO A 31 8.12 -27.54 31.39
CA PRO A 31 7.45 -28.70 30.80
C PRO A 31 8.41 -29.63 30.06
N VAL A 32 9.43 -29.11 29.38
CA VAL A 32 10.46 -29.95 28.72
C VAL A 32 11.21 -30.80 29.74
N LEU A 33 11.66 -30.22 30.86
CA LEU A 33 12.34 -30.96 31.92
C LEU A 33 11.44 -32.00 32.58
N PHE A 34 10.17 -31.67 32.85
CA PHE A 34 9.21 -32.63 33.40
C PHE A 34 9.00 -33.84 32.47
N HIS A 35 8.82 -33.61 31.16
CA HIS A 35 8.69 -34.70 30.19
C HIS A 35 10.00 -35.49 30.02
N ALA A 36 11.16 -34.84 30.09
CA ALA A 36 12.46 -35.51 30.05
C ALA A 36 12.65 -36.44 31.26
N LEU A 37 12.34 -35.97 32.46
CA LEU A 37 12.40 -36.76 33.70
C LEU A 37 11.39 -37.91 33.68
N PHE A 38 10.17 -37.64 33.22
CA PHE A 38 9.14 -38.67 33.06
C PHE A 38 9.58 -39.74 32.04
N THR A 39 10.16 -39.33 30.92
CA THR A 39 10.70 -40.25 29.90
C THR A 39 11.84 -41.10 30.48
N ALA A 40 12.76 -40.50 31.22
CA ALA A 40 13.85 -41.23 31.87
C ALA A 40 13.31 -42.26 32.89
N PHE A 41 12.25 -41.92 33.61
CA PHE A 41 11.55 -42.84 34.49
C PHE A 41 10.91 -44.01 33.73
N VAL A 42 10.20 -43.75 32.62
CA VAL A 42 9.60 -44.81 31.78
C VAL A 42 10.68 -45.74 31.21
N VAL A 43 11.77 -45.19 30.69
CA VAL A 43 12.91 -45.97 30.18
C VAL A 43 13.54 -46.82 31.28
N TYR A 44 13.67 -46.29 32.50
CA TYR A 44 14.17 -47.06 33.63
C TYR A 44 13.24 -48.23 34.01
N LEU A 45 11.92 -48.01 34.00
CA LEU A 45 10.95 -49.07 34.25
C LEU A 45 11.05 -50.18 33.20
N ASP A 46 11.17 -49.81 31.92
CA ASP A 46 11.26 -50.73 30.78
C ASP A 46 12.53 -51.58 30.80
N LEU A 47 13.69 -50.98 31.09
CA LEU A 47 14.97 -51.67 30.97
C LEU A 47 15.36 -52.49 32.22
N TYR A 48 14.81 -52.16 33.39
CA TYR A 48 15.30 -52.71 34.66
C TYR A 48 14.22 -53.35 35.54
N ILE A 49 12.93 -53.09 35.32
CA ILE A 49 11.86 -53.59 36.20
C ILE A 49 10.89 -54.52 35.46
N PHE A 50 10.43 -54.12 34.28
CA PHE A 50 9.47 -54.87 33.47
C PHE A 50 10.15 -55.44 32.22
N ASP A 51 9.54 -56.43 31.57
CA ASP A 51 10.06 -56.98 30.31
C ASP A 51 9.77 -56.05 29.11
N THR A 52 8.65 -55.32 29.15
CA THR A 52 8.33 -54.19 28.27
C THR A 52 7.15 -53.41 28.86
N VAL A 53 7.25 -52.09 28.84
CA VAL A 53 6.10 -51.18 29.07
C VAL A 53 5.66 -50.49 27.77
N GLY A 54 6.23 -50.92 26.64
CA GLY A 54 6.05 -50.33 25.33
C GLY A 54 4.61 -50.42 24.82
N LEU A 55 4.22 -49.39 24.07
CA LEU A 55 2.98 -49.37 23.29
C LEU A 55 3.30 -49.52 21.80
N PRO A 56 2.38 -50.06 20.98
CA PRO A 56 2.60 -50.14 19.54
C PRO A 56 2.95 -48.78 18.92
N SER A 57 4.08 -48.68 18.22
CA SER A 57 4.60 -47.42 17.64
C SER A 57 3.64 -46.77 16.62
N SER A 58 2.67 -47.53 16.10
CA SER A 58 1.59 -47.04 15.25
C SER A 58 0.64 -46.03 15.92
N ILE A 59 0.64 -45.94 17.26
CA ILE A 59 -0.16 -44.94 18.00
C ILE A 59 0.40 -43.52 17.85
N ILE A 60 1.71 -43.37 17.64
CA ILE A 60 2.37 -42.05 17.58
C ILE A 60 1.92 -41.24 16.35
N PRO A 61 1.94 -41.75 15.11
CA PRO A 61 1.54 -40.97 13.94
C PRO A 61 0.10 -40.46 14.01
N SER A 62 -0.84 -41.25 14.53
CA SER A 62 -2.26 -40.86 14.61
C SER A 62 -2.48 -39.71 15.60
N LEU A 63 -1.90 -39.78 16.80
CA LEU A 63 -1.96 -38.71 17.79
C LEU A 63 -1.18 -37.46 17.36
N SER A 64 -0.04 -37.66 16.67
CA SER A 64 0.79 -36.56 16.17
C SER A 64 0.04 -35.66 15.18
N ILE A 65 -0.76 -36.25 14.30
CA ILE A 65 -1.56 -35.48 13.32
C ILE A 65 -2.58 -34.59 14.04
N VAL A 66 -3.28 -35.13 15.04
CA VAL A 66 -4.29 -34.39 15.79
C VAL A 66 -3.66 -33.22 16.56
N VAL A 67 -2.58 -33.49 17.31
CA VAL A 67 -1.85 -32.46 18.07
C VAL A 67 -1.26 -31.41 17.14
N GLY A 68 -0.66 -31.83 16.02
CA GLY A 68 -0.08 -30.94 15.02
C GLY A 68 -1.11 -29.98 14.42
N LEU A 69 -2.27 -30.50 13.99
CA LEU A 69 -3.35 -29.67 13.46
C LEU A 69 -3.88 -28.68 14.50
N MET A 70 -4.11 -29.12 15.75
CA MET A 70 -4.56 -28.23 16.83
C MET A 70 -3.58 -27.09 17.11
N LEU A 71 -2.27 -27.37 17.12
CA LEU A 71 -1.22 -26.36 17.29
C LEU A 71 -1.18 -25.37 16.13
N VAL A 72 -1.28 -25.85 14.89
CA VAL A 72 -1.29 -24.98 13.70
C VAL A 72 -2.48 -24.04 13.72
N PHE A 73 -3.70 -24.54 13.98
CA PHE A 73 -4.89 -23.69 14.02
C PHE A 73 -4.79 -22.61 15.10
N ARG A 74 -4.35 -22.97 16.31
CA ARG A 74 -4.16 -21.98 17.39
C ARG A 74 -3.13 -20.93 17.02
N ASN A 75 -1.98 -21.34 16.48
CA ASN A 75 -0.92 -20.41 16.13
C ASN A 75 -1.38 -19.46 15.02
N GLN A 76 -2.14 -19.96 14.04
CA GLN A 76 -2.74 -19.12 13.01
C GLN A 76 -3.72 -18.10 13.60
N THR A 77 -4.59 -18.52 14.51
CA THR A 77 -5.55 -17.61 15.18
C THR A 77 -4.80 -16.53 15.98
N SER A 78 -3.77 -16.92 16.74
CA SER A 78 -2.98 -15.99 17.54
C SER A 78 -2.21 -15.00 16.67
N TYR A 79 -1.62 -15.48 15.55
CA TYR A 79 -0.96 -14.63 14.58
C TYR A 79 -1.92 -13.62 13.92
N ASN A 80 -3.12 -14.05 13.54
CA ASN A 80 -4.13 -13.15 12.97
C ASN A 80 -4.48 -12.03 13.95
N ARG A 81 -4.70 -12.33 15.24
CA ARG A 81 -4.95 -11.33 16.29
C ARG A 81 -3.81 -10.31 16.37
N PHE A 82 -2.56 -10.76 16.37
CA PHE A 82 -1.38 -9.89 16.38
C PHE A 82 -1.33 -8.98 15.14
N TRP A 83 -1.55 -9.54 13.95
CA TRP A 83 -1.49 -8.81 12.70
C TRP A 83 -2.62 -7.78 12.56
N ASP A 84 -3.84 -8.15 12.98
CA ASP A 84 -5.01 -7.27 12.96
C ASP A 84 -4.85 -6.13 13.97
N GLY A 85 -4.27 -6.39 15.15
CA GLY A 85 -3.93 -5.36 16.13
C GLY A 85 -2.92 -4.36 15.58
N ARG A 86 -1.85 -4.84 14.94
CA ARG A 86 -0.85 -3.98 14.28
C ARG A 86 -1.45 -3.15 13.15
N SER A 87 -2.28 -3.77 12.32
CA SER A 87 -2.95 -3.08 11.20
C SER A 87 -3.87 -1.98 11.70
N SER A 88 -4.65 -2.25 12.75
CA SER A 88 -5.57 -1.28 13.36
C SER A 88 -4.82 -0.08 13.96
N LEU A 89 -3.68 -0.29 14.63
CA LEU A 89 -2.82 0.81 15.11
C LEU A 89 -2.24 1.65 13.97
N THR A 90 -1.91 1.01 12.85
CA THR A 90 -1.43 1.71 11.65
C THR A 90 -2.54 2.59 11.06
N THR A 91 -3.77 2.07 10.98
CA THR A 91 -4.95 2.84 10.57
C THR A 91 -5.20 4.02 11.50
N LEU A 92 -5.18 3.80 12.83
CA LEU A 92 -5.34 4.85 13.85
C LEU A 92 -4.36 6.02 13.62
N THR A 93 -3.06 5.72 13.55
CA THR A 93 -2.03 6.76 13.37
C THR A 93 -2.13 7.45 12.01
N THR A 94 -2.51 6.72 10.95
CA THR A 94 -2.73 7.29 9.61
C THR A 94 -3.90 8.26 9.58
N CYS A 95 -5.04 7.91 10.18
CA CYS A 95 -6.20 8.80 10.28
C CYS A 95 -5.86 10.06 11.07
N ILE A 96 -5.09 9.95 12.16
CA ILE A 96 -4.59 11.10 12.92
C ILE A 96 -3.73 12.01 12.03
N ARG A 97 -2.74 11.47 11.31
CA ARG A 97 -1.90 12.25 10.39
C ARG A 97 -2.73 12.97 9.33
N ASN A 98 -3.71 12.28 8.74
CA ASN A 98 -4.60 12.86 7.75
C ASN A 98 -5.44 14.00 8.33
N LEU A 99 -6.01 13.81 9.52
CA LEU A 99 -6.78 14.85 10.22
C LEU A 99 -5.90 16.05 10.56
N VAL A 100 -4.71 15.84 11.16
CA VAL A 100 -3.75 16.91 11.46
C VAL A 100 -3.40 17.70 10.21
N ARG A 101 -3.04 17.00 9.12
CA ARG A 101 -2.72 17.64 7.84
C ARG A 101 -3.89 18.49 7.33
N THR A 102 -5.09 17.91 7.23
CA THR A 102 -6.27 18.64 6.73
C THR A 102 -6.64 19.83 7.61
N ILE A 103 -6.55 19.70 8.94
CA ILE A 103 -6.81 20.81 9.87
C ILE A 103 -5.82 21.95 9.66
N LEU A 104 -4.53 21.63 9.56
CA LEU A 104 -3.48 22.63 9.41
C LEU A 104 -3.47 23.32 8.03
N THR A 105 -3.81 22.58 6.96
CA THR A 105 -3.80 23.11 5.60
C THR A 105 -5.09 23.78 5.20
N ASN A 106 -6.23 23.43 5.80
CA ASN A 106 -7.53 23.97 5.38
C ASN A 106 -8.15 24.89 6.44
N GLY A 107 -7.56 24.98 7.63
CA GLY A 107 -8.01 25.84 8.72
C GLY A 107 -7.64 27.31 8.55
N TYR A 108 -7.79 27.92 7.37
CA TYR A 108 -7.57 29.37 7.18
C TYR A 108 -8.58 29.98 6.19
N SER A 109 -8.85 31.29 6.35
CA SER A 109 -9.66 32.06 5.39
C SER A 109 -8.72 32.77 4.41
N THR A 110 -8.95 32.64 3.11
CA THR A 110 -8.18 33.39 2.08
C THR A 110 -8.40 34.90 2.14
N SER A 111 -9.41 35.35 2.89
CA SER A 111 -9.80 36.76 2.96
C SER A 111 -9.15 37.52 4.13
N ARG A 112 -8.66 36.83 5.17
CA ARG A 112 -8.08 37.46 6.36
C ARG A 112 -7.11 36.53 7.09
N PRO A 113 -6.10 37.06 7.79
CA PRO A 113 -5.29 36.26 8.70
C PRO A 113 -6.16 35.61 9.80
N LEU A 114 -5.69 34.47 10.30
CA LEU A 114 -6.32 33.76 11.40
C LEU A 114 -6.27 34.57 12.68
N ARG A 115 -7.39 34.65 13.38
CA ARG A 115 -7.45 35.26 14.71
C ARG A 115 -6.79 34.35 15.75
N GLN A 116 -6.41 34.95 16.87
CA GLN A 116 -5.73 34.25 17.95
C GLN A 116 -6.58 33.10 18.53
N ASP A 117 -7.89 33.29 18.69
CA ASP A 117 -8.83 32.27 19.16
C ASP A 117 -8.94 31.09 18.19
N GLU A 118 -8.87 31.37 16.88
CA GLU A 118 -8.90 30.34 15.83
C GLU A 118 -7.64 29.47 15.86
N LYS A 119 -6.46 30.08 16.07
CA LYS A 119 -5.20 29.36 16.24
C LYS A 119 -5.22 28.50 17.49
N GLU A 120 -5.69 29.03 18.61
CA GLU A 120 -5.81 28.29 19.86
C GLU A 120 -6.74 27.07 19.74
N ASP A 121 -7.84 27.20 18.99
CA ASP A 121 -8.77 26.09 18.71
C ASP A 121 -8.12 25.00 17.83
N ILE A 122 -7.34 25.40 16.81
CA ILE A 122 -6.55 24.48 15.96
C ILE A 122 -5.52 23.72 16.82
N GLU A 123 -4.71 24.45 17.59
CA GLU A 123 -3.67 23.85 18.43
C GLU A 123 -4.27 22.91 19.49
N ARG A 124 -5.38 23.31 20.12
CA ARG A 124 -6.11 22.46 21.06
C ARG A 124 -6.56 21.17 20.38
N THR A 125 -7.13 21.26 19.19
CA THR A 125 -7.62 20.08 18.45
C THR A 125 -6.49 19.14 18.07
N ILE A 126 -5.33 19.67 17.67
CA ILE A 126 -4.15 18.85 17.35
C ILE A 126 -3.58 18.17 18.60
N ARG A 127 -3.55 18.86 19.74
CA ARG A 127 -3.18 18.23 21.02
C ARG A 127 -4.12 17.07 21.39
N ILE A 128 -5.42 17.24 21.18
CA ILE A 128 -6.41 16.18 21.40
C ILE A 128 -6.15 15.00 20.45
N LEU A 129 -5.88 15.25 19.18
CA LEU A 129 -5.50 14.19 18.23
C LEU A 129 -4.23 13.45 18.66
N MET A 130 -3.24 14.15 19.24
CA MET A 130 -2.05 13.52 19.85
C MET A 130 -2.36 12.74 21.13
N ALA A 131 -3.43 13.10 21.86
CA ALA A 131 -3.85 12.42 23.08
C ALA A 131 -4.56 11.09 22.80
N ILE A 132 -5.19 10.92 21.63
CA ILE A 132 -5.94 9.71 21.29
C ILE A 132 -5.07 8.43 21.33
N PRO A 133 -3.86 8.37 20.73
CA PRO A 133 -3.01 7.18 20.82
C PRO A 133 -2.63 6.79 22.25
N TYR A 134 -2.42 7.78 23.14
CA TYR A 134 -2.21 7.52 24.57
C TYR A 134 -3.47 6.96 25.22
N ALA A 135 -4.64 7.57 24.94
CA ALA A 135 -5.92 7.09 25.45
C ALA A 135 -6.18 5.65 25.04
N VAL A 136 -5.97 5.31 23.76
CA VAL A 136 -6.13 3.95 23.24
C VAL A 136 -5.17 2.98 23.90
N LYS A 137 -3.89 3.33 24.00
CA LYS A 137 -2.89 2.48 24.68
C LYS A 137 -3.31 2.15 26.11
N ASN A 138 -3.64 3.18 26.88
CA ASN A 138 -3.98 3.03 28.28
C ASN A 138 -5.30 2.26 28.42
N HIS A 139 -6.30 2.55 27.59
CA HIS A 139 -7.56 1.84 27.55
C HIS A 139 -7.37 0.34 27.30
N LEU A 140 -6.57 -0.04 26.29
CA LEU A 140 -6.29 -1.45 25.97
C LEU A 140 -5.51 -2.16 27.07
N ARG A 141 -4.72 -1.44 27.86
CA ARG A 141 -3.95 -1.97 29.00
C ARG A 141 -4.70 -1.93 30.32
N ALA A 142 -5.96 -1.47 30.33
CA ALA A 142 -6.74 -1.21 31.54
C ALA A 142 -6.07 -0.21 32.51
N GLU A 143 -5.29 0.72 31.96
CA GLU A 143 -4.56 1.77 32.65
C GLU A 143 -5.40 3.05 32.75
N TYR A 144 -6.60 2.92 33.30
CA TYR A 144 -7.56 4.01 33.37
C TYR A 144 -7.05 5.16 34.24
N GLY A 145 -7.39 6.39 33.87
CA GLY A 145 -7.08 7.56 34.70
C GLY A 145 -5.61 8.02 34.68
N ALA A 146 -4.75 7.45 33.83
CA ALA A 146 -3.33 7.82 33.68
C ALA A 146 -3.04 9.32 33.45
N ALA A 147 -4.05 10.08 33.02
CA ALA A 147 -3.94 11.52 32.78
C ALA A 147 -4.58 12.39 33.87
N PHE A 148 -5.37 11.81 34.78
CA PHE A 148 -6.22 12.55 35.71
C PHE A 148 -5.76 12.41 37.17
N TYR A 149 -5.16 11.28 37.55
CA TYR A 149 -4.72 11.03 38.92
C TYR A 149 -3.22 11.29 39.08
N SER A 150 -2.85 12.30 39.86
CA SER A 150 -1.45 12.68 40.17
C SER A 150 -1.01 12.30 41.60
N PHE A 151 -1.84 11.61 42.37
CA PHE A 151 -1.48 11.25 43.74
C PHE A 151 -0.64 9.98 43.76
N GLY A 152 0.62 10.14 44.14
CA GLY A 152 1.44 9.03 44.60
C GLY A 152 0.86 8.50 45.91
N ASP A 153 0.41 7.26 45.88
CA ASP A 153 0.66 6.28 46.92
C ASP A 153 0.58 4.91 46.24
N ASP A 154 1.68 4.19 46.36
CA ASP A 154 1.92 2.77 46.09
C ASP A 154 1.32 2.06 44.85
N VAL A 155 2.27 1.54 44.08
CA VAL A 155 2.16 0.44 43.14
C VAL A 155 1.37 -0.72 43.76
N GLY A 156 0.22 -1.08 43.20
CA GLY A 156 -0.62 -2.19 43.68
C GLY A 156 -1.37 -2.89 42.54
N GLU A 157 -1.70 -4.18 42.76
CA GLU A 157 -2.28 -5.18 41.85
C GLU A 157 -3.63 -4.82 41.17
N ASP A 158 -4.08 -3.57 41.26
CA ASP A 158 -5.44 -3.12 40.94
C ASP A 158 -5.56 -2.27 39.65
N GLY A 159 -4.47 -2.08 38.88
CA GLY A 159 -4.55 -1.54 37.52
C GLY A 159 -4.58 0.00 37.37
N VAL A 160 -4.17 0.76 38.38
CA VAL A 160 -4.07 2.24 38.25
C VAL A 160 -2.73 2.62 37.60
N ALA A 161 -2.81 3.36 36.51
CA ALA A 161 -1.65 3.77 35.72
C ALA A 161 -0.81 4.86 36.40
N ALA A 162 0.52 4.80 36.23
CA ALA A 162 1.41 5.88 36.63
C ALA A 162 1.06 7.18 35.88
N TYR A 163 0.89 8.27 36.62
CA TYR A 163 0.60 9.59 36.06
C TYR A 163 1.59 9.96 34.95
N ASN A 164 1.08 10.26 33.76
CA ASN A 164 1.90 10.71 32.65
C ASN A 164 1.65 12.22 32.38
N PRO A 165 2.59 13.10 32.78
CA PRO A 165 2.41 14.54 32.62
C PRO A 165 2.36 14.97 31.15
N ASP A 166 3.12 14.31 30.28
CA ASP A 166 3.11 14.62 28.85
C ASP A 166 1.77 14.29 28.21
N TYR A 167 1.12 13.22 28.67
CA TYR A 167 -0.22 12.86 28.22
C TYR A 167 -1.29 13.79 28.81
N ALA A 168 -1.23 14.09 30.10
CA ALA A 168 -2.16 15.01 30.77
C ALA A 168 -2.17 16.41 30.13
N ASN A 169 -0.99 16.91 29.73
CA ASN A 169 -0.83 18.21 29.07
C ASN A 169 -1.48 18.31 27.67
N LEU A 170 -1.84 17.18 27.07
CA LEU A 170 -2.51 17.11 25.77
C LEU A 170 -4.04 17.18 25.89
N LEU A 171 -4.58 16.84 27.06
CA LEU A 171 -6.02 16.78 27.27
C LEU A 171 -6.64 18.19 27.39
N PRO A 172 -7.94 18.33 27.03
CA PRO A 172 -8.67 19.55 27.30
C PRO A 172 -8.69 19.90 28.79
N LYS A 173 -8.50 21.17 29.13
CA LYS A 173 -8.60 21.65 30.52
C LYS A 173 -10.01 21.39 31.05
N GLY A 174 -10.10 20.82 32.24
CA GLY A 174 -11.36 20.49 32.90
C GLY A 174 -12.12 19.32 32.27
N LEU A 175 -11.48 18.53 31.39
CA LEU A 175 -12.01 17.23 31.01
C LEU A 175 -11.91 16.30 32.22
N GLU A 176 -12.99 15.59 32.52
CA GLU A 176 -13.01 14.48 33.47
C GLU A 176 -13.12 13.18 32.65
N GLY A 177 -12.37 12.16 33.04
CA GLY A 177 -12.50 10.82 32.45
C GLY A 177 -13.68 10.11 33.07
N HIS A 178 -14.45 9.37 32.25
CA HIS A 178 -15.60 8.55 32.68
C HIS A 178 -15.40 7.09 32.24
N GLU A 179 -14.14 6.63 32.22
CA GLU A 179 -13.81 5.26 31.80
C GLU A 179 -14.33 4.22 32.81
N ASP A 180 -14.42 4.61 34.08
CA ASP A 180 -15.06 3.88 35.18
C ASP A 180 -16.58 3.73 35.01
N GLU A 181 -17.22 4.69 34.33
CA GLU A 181 -18.63 4.61 33.95
C GLU A 181 -18.86 3.85 32.62
N GLY A 182 -17.79 3.31 32.01
CA GLY A 182 -17.85 2.57 30.75
C GLY A 182 -17.73 3.43 29.48
N LEU A 183 -17.45 4.72 29.61
CA LEU A 183 -17.28 5.63 28.48
C LEU A 183 -15.78 5.77 28.13
N THR A 184 -15.35 5.09 27.06
CA THR A 184 -13.93 5.06 26.67
C THR A 184 -13.40 6.45 26.31
N LEU A 185 -12.23 6.80 26.85
CA LEU A 185 -11.64 8.12 26.64
C LEU A 185 -11.37 8.45 25.15
N PRO A 186 -10.92 7.51 24.28
CA PRO A 186 -10.82 7.76 22.84
C PRO A 186 -12.14 8.22 22.21
N PHE A 187 -13.26 7.64 22.64
CA PHE A 187 -14.58 8.03 22.17
C PHE A 187 -14.99 9.41 22.71
N GLN A 188 -14.69 9.73 23.97
CA GLN A 188 -14.91 11.07 24.51
C GLN A 188 -14.13 12.15 23.74
N LEU A 189 -12.87 11.88 23.42
CA LEU A 189 -12.03 12.82 22.68
C LEU A 189 -12.55 13.07 21.25
N SER A 190 -13.25 12.10 20.66
CA SER A 190 -13.84 12.24 19.33
C SER A 190 -14.87 13.36 19.24
N PHE A 191 -15.64 13.64 20.32
CA PHE A 191 -16.61 14.73 20.35
C PHE A 191 -15.96 16.10 20.17
N PHE A 192 -14.73 16.28 20.69
CA PHE A 192 -14.00 17.54 20.50
C PHE A 192 -13.56 17.72 19.05
N ILE A 193 -13.17 16.63 18.37
CA ILE A 193 -12.81 16.64 16.95
C ILE A 193 -14.05 16.94 16.10
N ASP A 194 -15.16 16.27 16.36
CA ASP A 194 -16.44 16.50 15.69
C ASP A 194 -16.92 17.96 15.88
N GLY A 195 -16.82 18.47 17.11
CA GLY A 195 -17.12 19.87 17.42
C GLY A 195 -16.22 20.85 16.68
N PHE A 196 -14.93 20.55 16.50
CA PHE A 196 -14.03 21.35 15.67
C PHE A 196 -14.45 21.31 14.20
N ILE A 197 -14.81 20.13 13.68
CA ILE A 197 -15.30 19.95 12.30
C ILE A 197 -16.52 20.85 12.06
N LYS A 198 -17.49 20.81 12.96
CA LYS A 198 -18.68 21.66 12.90
C LYS A 198 -18.34 23.16 12.90
N ARG A 199 -17.50 23.60 13.85
CA ARG A 199 -17.08 25.01 13.94
C ARG A 199 -16.34 25.48 12.68
N GLY A 200 -15.51 24.64 12.06
CA GLY A 200 -14.82 25.02 10.83
C GLY A 200 -15.74 25.17 9.62
N VAL A 201 -16.83 24.40 9.53
CA VAL A 201 -17.89 24.64 8.54
C VAL A 201 -18.57 25.99 8.79
N GLU A 202 -18.94 26.28 10.04
CA GLU A 202 -19.57 27.56 10.43
C GLU A 202 -18.65 28.76 10.16
N ARG A 203 -17.33 28.59 10.33
CA ARG A 203 -16.31 29.60 10.00
C ARG A 203 -15.99 29.69 8.50
N GLY A 204 -16.52 28.78 7.67
CA GLY A 204 -16.25 28.73 6.24
C GLY A 204 -14.84 28.26 5.87
N TRP A 205 -14.15 27.53 6.74
CA TRP A 205 -12.81 26.97 6.48
C TRP A 205 -12.84 25.83 5.46
N TYR A 206 -13.92 25.07 5.42
CA TYR A 206 -14.12 24.01 4.45
C TYR A 206 -15.60 23.83 4.11
N HIS A 207 -15.85 23.39 2.88
CA HIS A 207 -17.19 23.08 2.39
C HIS A 207 -17.68 21.73 2.93
N ALA A 208 -19.00 21.47 2.81
CA ALA A 208 -19.61 20.23 3.29
C ALA A 208 -18.91 18.93 2.82
N PRO A 209 -18.40 18.82 1.56
CA PRO A 209 -17.61 17.65 1.17
C PRO A 209 -16.30 17.48 1.95
N GLY A 210 -15.60 18.58 2.25
CA GLY A 210 -14.38 18.57 3.05
C GLY A 210 -14.64 18.15 4.50
N ALA A 211 -15.72 18.69 5.09
CA ALA A 211 -16.18 18.25 6.42
C ALA A 211 -16.54 16.75 6.43
N SER A 212 -17.26 16.28 5.41
CA SER A 212 -17.61 14.86 5.27
C SER A 212 -16.38 13.96 5.16
N GLN A 213 -15.31 14.41 4.50
CA GLN A 213 -14.07 13.66 4.40
C GLN A 213 -13.36 13.58 5.76
N MET A 214 -13.33 14.67 6.52
CA MET A 214 -12.78 14.68 7.89
C MET A 214 -13.60 13.76 8.81
N GLN A 215 -14.93 13.78 8.70
CA GLN A 215 -15.80 12.87 9.43
C GLN A 215 -15.50 11.40 9.10
N ALA A 216 -15.28 11.09 7.82
CA ALA A 216 -14.92 9.74 7.39
C ALA A 216 -13.57 9.28 7.99
N GLN A 217 -12.59 10.17 8.13
CA GLN A 217 -11.34 9.88 8.82
C GLN A 217 -11.55 9.63 10.32
N LEU A 218 -12.40 10.42 10.98
CA LEU A 218 -12.75 10.23 12.39
C LEU A 218 -13.50 8.90 12.62
N ASN A 219 -14.44 8.56 11.75
CA ASN A 219 -15.15 7.28 11.80
C ASN A 219 -14.20 6.09 11.58
N SER A 220 -13.26 6.21 10.64
CA SER A 220 -12.25 5.15 10.38
C SER A 220 -11.29 5.00 11.57
N LEU A 221 -10.95 6.10 12.24
CA LEU A 221 -10.19 6.09 13.48
C LEU A 221 -10.92 5.31 14.57
N LEU A 222 -12.20 5.63 14.80
CA LEU A 222 -13.01 4.95 15.83
C LEU A 222 -13.27 3.47 15.50
N ASP A 223 -13.46 3.13 14.22
CA ASP A 223 -13.54 1.73 13.77
C ASP A 223 -12.26 0.96 14.10
N ALA A 224 -11.08 1.57 13.90
CA ALA A 224 -9.81 0.96 14.30
C ALA A 224 -9.72 0.76 15.82
N VAL A 225 -10.21 1.71 16.63
CA VAL A 225 -10.29 1.56 18.10
C VAL A 225 -11.21 0.39 18.47
N GLY A 226 -12.41 0.31 17.91
CA GLY A 226 -13.35 -0.78 18.17
C GLY A 226 -12.80 -2.16 17.77
N LYS A 227 -12.01 -2.25 16.69
CA LYS A 227 -11.31 -3.49 16.33
C LYS A 227 -10.27 -3.91 17.37
N MET A 228 -9.52 -2.96 17.92
CA MET A 228 -8.55 -3.25 18.98
C MET A 228 -9.24 -3.63 20.30
N GLU A 229 -10.34 -2.96 20.65
CA GLU A 229 -11.20 -3.33 21.78
C GLU A 229 -11.74 -4.75 21.61
N MET A 230 -12.22 -5.11 20.42
CA MET A 230 -12.67 -6.47 20.13
C MET A 230 -11.55 -7.48 20.37
N ILE A 231 -10.34 -7.24 19.85
CA ILE A 231 -9.20 -8.15 20.07
C ILE A 231 -8.95 -8.31 21.58
N ARG A 232 -8.92 -7.22 22.35
CA ARG A 232 -8.63 -7.26 23.79
C ARG A 232 -9.75 -7.93 24.61
N LEU A 233 -11.00 -7.59 24.34
CA LEU A 233 -12.18 -8.01 25.12
C LEU A 233 -12.72 -9.37 24.72
N THR A 234 -12.40 -9.86 23.53
CA THR A 234 -12.81 -11.20 23.05
C THR A 234 -11.60 -12.13 22.93
N PRO A 235 -11.01 -12.60 24.05
CA PRO A 235 -9.91 -13.57 24.00
C PRO A 235 -10.36 -14.92 23.42
N ILE A 236 -9.40 -15.77 23.03
CA ILE A 236 -9.73 -17.12 22.58
C ILE A 236 -10.43 -17.85 23.74
N PRO A 237 -11.55 -18.57 23.49
CA PRO A 237 -12.29 -19.18 24.59
C PRO A 237 -11.39 -20.06 25.46
N VAL A 238 -11.42 -19.81 26.77
CA VAL A 238 -10.53 -20.45 27.76
C VAL A 238 -10.58 -21.99 27.67
N ALA A 239 -11.75 -22.56 27.37
CA ALA A 239 -11.92 -24.00 27.18
C ALA A 239 -11.02 -24.57 26.06
N HIS A 240 -10.86 -23.86 24.94
CA HIS A 240 -9.96 -24.28 23.86
C HIS A 240 -8.50 -24.24 24.32
N LEU A 241 -8.09 -23.19 25.03
CA LEU A 241 -6.72 -23.03 25.54
C LEU A 241 -6.35 -24.13 26.54
N ILE A 242 -7.23 -24.40 27.50
CA ILE A 242 -7.02 -25.46 28.51
C ILE A 242 -6.97 -26.82 27.83
N HIS A 243 -7.97 -27.15 26.99
CA HIS A 243 -8.04 -28.45 26.35
C HIS A 243 -6.82 -28.73 25.47
N GLN A 244 -6.37 -27.73 24.72
CA GLN A 244 -5.18 -27.86 23.88
C GLN A 244 -3.91 -28.11 24.69
N LYS A 245 -3.71 -27.42 25.82
CA LYS A 245 -2.58 -27.68 26.73
C LYS A 245 -2.64 -29.09 27.34
N GLN A 246 -3.83 -29.56 27.70
CA GLN A 246 -4.03 -30.92 28.22
C GLN A 246 -3.72 -31.99 27.16
N VAL A 247 -4.23 -31.83 25.94
CA VAL A 247 -3.98 -32.77 24.83
C VAL A 247 -2.49 -32.82 24.48
N LEU A 248 -1.81 -31.66 24.44
CA LEU A 248 -0.36 -31.60 24.23
C LEU A 248 0.42 -32.31 25.36
N ALA A 249 0.06 -32.08 26.62
CA ALA A 249 0.70 -32.73 27.76
C ALA A 249 0.48 -34.25 27.75
N LEU A 250 -0.74 -34.71 27.48
CA LEU A 250 -1.07 -36.13 27.38
C LEU A 250 -0.30 -36.80 26.24
N PHE A 251 -0.24 -36.17 25.07
CA PHE A 251 0.56 -36.69 23.96
C PHE A 251 2.03 -36.83 24.33
N GLY A 252 2.60 -35.82 25.02
CA GLY A 252 3.96 -35.89 25.50
C GLY A 252 4.23 -37.04 26.47
N CYS A 253 3.27 -37.37 27.32
CA CYS A 253 3.35 -38.54 28.21
C CYS A 253 3.23 -39.88 27.46
N VAL A 254 2.58 -39.94 26.29
CA VAL A 254 2.43 -41.18 25.49
C VAL A 254 3.69 -41.47 24.66
N LEU A 255 4.39 -40.45 24.19
CA LEU A 255 5.61 -40.58 23.38
C LEU A 255 6.65 -41.57 23.92
N PRO A 256 7.06 -41.55 25.21
CA PRO A 256 8.09 -42.46 25.69
C PRO A 256 7.70 -43.92 25.56
N PHE A 257 6.43 -44.28 25.78
CA PHE A 257 5.96 -45.66 25.67
C PHE A 257 5.97 -46.18 24.23
N GLY A 258 5.73 -45.33 23.23
CA GLY A 258 5.75 -45.77 21.83
C GLY A 258 7.14 -45.85 21.20
N MET A 259 8.19 -45.46 21.94
CA MET A 259 9.57 -45.34 21.45
C MET A 259 10.58 -46.13 22.28
N VAL A 260 10.23 -46.56 23.50
CA VAL A 260 11.16 -47.16 24.45
C VAL A 260 11.74 -48.49 23.98
N ASP A 261 10.93 -49.38 23.38
CA ASP A 261 11.37 -50.70 22.91
C ASP A 261 12.46 -50.60 21.83
N ASP A 262 12.34 -49.60 20.94
CA ASP A 262 13.25 -49.43 19.79
C ASP A 262 14.51 -48.62 20.15
N LEU A 263 14.40 -47.67 21.09
CA LEU A 263 15.42 -46.63 21.31
C LEU A 263 16.05 -46.67 22.72
N GLY A 264 15.45 -47.33 23.70
CA GLY A 264 15.95 -47.38 25.08
C GLY A 264 16.27 -45.98 25.63
N TRP A 265 17.50 -45.77 26.13
CA TRP A 265 17.95 -44.46 26.64
C TRP A 265 17.97 -43.33 25.61
N TRP A 266 18.04 -43.62 24.30
CA TRP A 266 17.90 -42.58 23.26
C TRP A 266 16.51 -41.96 23.21
N THR A 267 15.51 -42.60 23.82
CA THR A 267 14.16 -42.05 23.94
C THR A 267 14.16 -40.71 24.68
N VAL A 268 14.99 -40.55 25.73
CA VAL A 268 15.05 -39.31 26.54
C VAL A 268 15.40 -38.08 25.71
N PRO A 269 16.55 -38.01 24.99
CA PRO A 269 16.89 -36.84 24.20
C PRO A 269 15.93 -36.62 23.02
N ILE A 270 15.41 -37.68 22.40
CA ILE A 270 14.50 -37.55 21.25
C ILE A 270 13.14 -37.02 21.68
N VAL A 271 12.53 -37.57 22.74
CA VAL A 271 11.27 -37.06 23.28
C VAL A 271 11.46 -35.62 23.77
N SER A 272 12.55 -35.31 24.47
CA SER A 272 12.85 -33.94 24.91
C SER A 272 12.88 -32.94 23.73
N LEU A 273 13.46 -33.34 22.60
CA LEU A 273 13.49 -32.52 21.38
C LEU A 273 12.09 -32.32 20.79
N VAL A 274 11.26 -33.37 20.74
CA VAL A 274 9.88 -33.28 20.25
C VAL A 274 9.02 -32.40 21.16
N ILE A 275 9.15 -32.55 22.48
CA ILE A 275 8.43 -31.71 23.44
C ILE A 275 8.88 -30.26 23.33
N PHE A 276 10.17 -30.01 23.16
CA PHE A 276 10.71 -28.68 22.93
C PHE A 276 10.07 -28.01 21.70
N THR A 277 9.93 -28.73 20.59
CA THR A 277 9.32 -28.14 19.38
C THR A 277 7.82 -27.90 19.55
N LEU A 278 7.08 -28.83 20.13
CA LEU A 278 5.62 -28.72 20.27
C LEU A 278 5.21 -27.65 21.29
N TYR A 279 5.83 -27.64 22.49
CA TYR A 279 5.62 -26.56 23.46
C TYR A 279 6.20 -25.23 22.96
N GLY A 280 7.25 -25.26 22.14
CA GLY A 280 7.76 -24.08 21.46
C GLY A 280 6.68 -23.40 20.60
N ILE A 281 6.01 -24.15 19.73
CA ILE A 281 4.92 -23.64 18.89
C ILE A 281 3.74 -23.15 19.75
N GLU A 282 3.38 -23.91 20.78
CA GLU A 282 2.31 -23.53 21.72
C GLU A 282 2.60 -22.21 22.43
N GLY A 283 3.84 -22.03 22.89
CA GLY A 283 4.31 -20.82 23.55
C GLY A 283 4.42 -19.61 22.61
N ILE A 284 4.73 -19.82 21.32
CA ILE A 284 4.66 -18.74 20.31
C ILE A 284 3.21 -18.23 20.23
N GLY A 285 2.26 -19.16 20.11
CA GLY A 285 0.84 -18.84 20.05
C GLY A 285 0.39 -18.02 21.25
N SER A 286 0.75 -18.42 22.47
CA SER A 286 0.33 -17.66 23.66
C SER A 286 0.90 -16.25 23.72
N GLN A 287 2.13 -16.02 23.23
CA GLN A 287 2.74 -14.68 23.21
C GLN A 287 2.14 -13.77 22.14
N LEU A 288 1.57 -14.32 21.07
CA LEU A 288 0.95 -13.53 19.99
C LEU A 288 -0.53 -13.22 20.24
N GLU A 289 -1.18 -13.94 21.16
CA GLU A 289 -2.63 -13.84 21.38
C GLU A 289 -3.07 -12.48 21.96
N ASP A 290 -2.23 -11.85 22.79
CA ASP A 290 -2.48 -10.57 23.45
C ASP A 290 -1.47 -9.49 23.00
N PRO A 291 -1.65 -8.88 21.82
CA PRO A 291 -0.60 -8.07 21.20
C PRO A 291 -0.33 -6.72 21.87
N PHE A 292 -1.16 -6.28 22.81
CA PHE A 292 -1.13 -4.92 23.38
C PHE A 292 -0.53 -4.83 24.78
N GLY A 293 -0.11 -5.97 25.34
CA GLY A 293 0.42 -6.07 26.69
C GLY A 293 1.83 -5.49 26.86
N TYR A 294 2.56 -6.12 27.78
CA TYR A 294 3.91 -5.77 28.19
C TYR A 294 4.94 -6.83 27.82
N ASP A 295 4.52 -7.90 27.13
CA ASP A 295 5.44 -8.95 26.75
C ASP A 295 6.48 -8.43 25.77
N ARG A 296 7.62 -9.12 25.77
CA ARG A 296 8.76 -8.72 24.94
C ARG A 296 8.42 -8.76 23.45
N ASN A 297 7.50 -9.63 23.05
CA ASN A 297 7.09 -9.82 21.66
C ASN A 297 5.81 -9.04 21.31
N ASP A 298 5.19 -8.37 22.28
CA ASP A 298 4.04 -7.49 22.04
C ASP A 298 4.44 -6.26 21.23
N ILE A 299 3.42 -5.65 20.62
CA ILE A 299 3.54 -4.41 19.88
C ILE A 299 4.08 -3.33 20.83
N LYS A 300 5.12 -2.62 20.39
CA LYS A 300 5.75 -1.54 21.16
C LYS A 300 4.92 -0.26 21.12
N MET A 301 3.76 -0.32 21.77
CA MET A 301 2.78 0.76 21.84
C MET A 301 3.41 2.08 22.32
N ASP A 302 4.21 2.03 23.40
CA ASP A 302 4.85 3.22 23.96
C ASP A 302 5.77 3.93 22.96
N ALA A 303 6.53 3.15 22.17
CA ALA A 303 7.39 3.69 21.12
C ALA A 303 6.56 4.31 19.99
N ILE A 304 5.52 3.62 19.51
CA ILE A 304 4.65 4.11 18.44
C ILE A 304 3.95 5.41 18.85
N VAL A 305 3.45 5.46 20.09
CA VAL A 305 2.78 6.65 20.65
C VAL A 305 3.78 7.80 20.83
N GLY A 306 4.98 7.52 21.33
CA GLY A 306 6.06 8.49 21.47
C GLY A 306 6.51 9.09 20.12
N ASP A 307 6.72 8.23 19.12
CA ASP A 307 7.10 8.65 17.76
C ASP A 307 5.99 9.49 17.12
N SER A 308 4.73 9.07 17.27
CA SER A 308 3.57 9.82 16.73
C SER A 308 3.44 11.20 17.37
N LYS A 309 3.66 11.31 18.69
CA LYS A 309 3.68 12.60 19.39
C LYS A 309 4.81 13.48 18.87
N MET A 310 6.03 12.96 18.78
CA MET A 310 7.20 13.72 18.31
C MET A 310 6.99 14.24 16.89
N GLU A 311 6.46 13.41 15.99
CA GLU A 311 6.14 13.78 14.62
C GLU A 311 5.15 14.96 14.56
N ILE A 312 4.02 14.85 15.28
CA ILE A 312 2.98 15.89 15.26
C ILE A 312 3.45 17.17 15.97
N ASP A 313 4.23 17.07 17.04
CA ASP A 313 4.85 18.22 17.72
C ASP A 313 5.74 19.01 16.76
N VAL A 314 6.56 18.33 15.95
CA VAL A 314 7.40 18.98 14.93
C VAL A 314 6.53 19.67 13.88
N VAL A 315 5.51 19.00 13.35
CA VAL A 315 4.57 19.56 12.38
C VAL A 315 3.89 20.82 12.93
N LEU A 316 3.42 20.78 14.17
CA LEU A 316 2.80 21.93 14.83
C LEU A 316 3.79 23.08 15.03
N SER A 317 5.04 22.77 15.38
CA SER A 317 6.08 23.79 15.55
C SER A 317 6.44 24.51 14.25
N GLU A 318 6.49 23.79 13.13
CA GLU A 318 6.75 24.38 11.81
C GLU A 318 5.54 25.20 11.33
N TRP A 319 4.33 24.71 11.57
CA TRP A 319 3.13 25.49 11.29
C TRP A 319 3.11 26.82 12.05
N ARG A 320 3.44 26.83 13.35
CA ARG A 320 3.53 28.08 14.13
C ARG A 320 4.51 29.09 13.52
N LYS A 321 5.68 28.62 13.07
CA LYS A 321 6.67 29.48 12.38
C LYS A 321 6.07 30.06 11.12
N LEU A 322 5.48 29.21 10.27
CA LEU A 322 4.87 29.63 9.01
C LEU A 322 3.78 30.70 9.23
N MET A 323 2.91 30.52 10.24
CA MET A 323 1.88 31.50 10.55
C MET A 323 2.46 32.84 11.02
N SER A 324 3.56 32.82 11.79
CA SER A 324 4.24 34.05 12.20
C SER A 324 4.86 34.82 11.03
N PHE A 325 5.36 34.11 10.01
CA PHE A 325 5.86 34.73 8.78
C PHE A 325 4.73 35.38 7.97
N VAL A 326 3.61 34.67 7.78
CA VAL A 326 2.43 35.20 7.06
C VAL A 326 1.89 36.47 7.72
N GLU A 327 1.88 36.54 9.05
CA GLU A 327 1.47 37.74 9.79
C GLU A 327 2.42 38.92 9.59
N ALA A 328 3.72 38.68 9.47
CA ALA A 328 4.71 39.72 9.22
C ALA A 328 4.61 40.31 7.80
N GLU A 329 4.15 39.51 6.83
CA GLU A 329 4.13 39.85 5.40
C GLU A 329 2.81 40.47 4.94
N THR A 330 1.74 40.37 5.74
CA THR A 330 0.44 40.98 5.43
C THR A 330 0.49 42.51 5.67
N PRO A 331 0.34 43.37 4.64
CA PRO A 331 0.42 44.82 4.83
C PRO A 331 -0.75 45.29 5.68
N ARG A 332 -0.47 46.07 6.74
CA ARG A 332 -1.48 46.77 7.56
C ARG A 332 -2.25 47.79 6.69
N THR A 333 -3.21 47.31 5.92
CA THR A 333 -4.08 48.16 5.10
C THR A 333 -5.46 48.12 5.71
N GLU A 334 -5.71 48.98 6.69
CA GLU A 334 -7.05 49.52 6.97
C GLU A 334 -6.99 50.59 8.05
N SER A 335 -7.02 51.85 7.60
CA SER A 335 -7.51 53.01 8.34
C SER A 335 -7.46 54.23 7.41
N ARG A 336 -8.41 54.34 6.47
CA ARG A 336 -9.05 55.62 6.11
C ARG A 336 -10.06 55.50 4.96
N CYS A 337 -11.25 55.99 5.26
CA CYS A 337 -12.21 56.66 4.39
C CYS A 337 -12.99 55.80 3.40
N VAL A 338 -14.18 55.37 3.85
CA VAL A 338 -15.36 55.31 3.00
C VAL A 338 -15.98 56.71 3.04
N GLU A 339 -15.90 57.44 1.93
CA GLU A 339 -16.85 58.51 1.64
C GLU A 339 -17.43 58.32 0.24
N ASP A 340 -18.74 58.50 0.25
CA ASP A 340 -19.77 58.38 -0.76
C ASP A 340 -19.56 59.37 -1.92
N HIS A 341 -19.89 59.00 -3.16
CA HIS A 341 -20.57 59.91 -4.09
C HIS A 341 -21.10 59.23 -5.35
N SER A 342 -22.38 59.49 -5.56
CA SER A 342 -23.23 59.25 -6.71
C SER A 342 -22.97 60.15 -7.92
N ASP A 343 -23.48 59.69 -9.07
CA ASP A 343 -24.13 60.43 -10.17
C ASP A 343 -23.41 60.75 -11.51
N ARG A 344 -24.11 60.29 -12.57
CA ARG A 344 -24.43 60.87 -13.90
C ARG A 344 -23.76 60.36 -15.20
N ALA A 345 -24.66 59.97 -16.11
CA ALA A 345 -24.54 59.74 -17.57
C ALA A 345 -24.21 61.06 -18.33
N SER A 346 -23.73 61.17 -19.59
CA SER A 346 -23.77 60.37 -20.85
C SER A 346 -22.81 61.02 -21.94
N PRO A 347 -22.67 60.53 -23.20
CA PRO A 347 -21.44 60.51 -24.08
C PRO A 347 -21.40 61.65 -25.18
N PRO A 348 -20.62 61.67 -26.32
CA PRO A 348 -19.82 60.61 -27.00
C PRO A 348 -18.51 61.00 -27.79
N SER A 349 -17.97 59.97 -28.49
CA SER A 349 -16.93 59.93 -29.56
C SER A 349 -15.51 59.61 -29.07
N THR A 350 -14.77 58.63 -29.63
CA THR A 350 -14.44 58.44 -31.05
C THR A 350 -14.10 56.99 -31.40
N ARG A 351 -14.41 56.67 -32.66
CA ARG A 351 -14.23 55.41 -33.38
C ARG A 351 -12.74 55.13 -33.67
N LYS A 352 -12.21 53.97 -33.29
CA LYS A 352 -11.03 53.36 -33.93
C LYS A 352 -11.35 51.94 -34.38
N ARG A 353 -11.18 51.71 -35.69
CA ARG A 353 -11.19 50.41 -36.37
C ARG A 353 -10.19 49.47 -35.69
N ARG A 354 -10.63 48.28 -35.28
CA ARG A 354 -9.76 47.12 -35.10
C ARG A 354 -10.25 45.99 -36.00
N SER A 355 -9.29 45.42 -36.69
CA SER A 355 -9.35 44.32 -37.65
C SER A 355 -10.02 43.08 -37.09
N ASN A 356 -10.72 42.36 -37.97
CA ASN A 356 -11.18 41.00 -37.77
C ASN A 356 -9.98 40.10 -37.41
N SER A 357 -9.91 39.69 -36.15
CA SER A 357 -9.36 38.40 -35.75
C SER A 357 -10.49 37.66 -35.04
N SER A 358 -10.79 36.46 -35.54
CA SER A 358 -11.75 35.53 -34.95
C SER A 358 -11.51 35.40 -33.43
N PRO A 359 -12.56 35.26 -32.60
CA PRO A 359 -12.36 35.11 -31.16
C PRO A 359 -11.64 33.78 -30.88
N GLU A 360 -10.40 33.86 -30.39
CA GLU A 360 -9.78 32.75 -29.67
C GLU A 360 -10.68 32.39 -28.50
N ALA A 361 -11.08 31.11 -28.42
CA ALA A 361 -11.84 30.60 -27.30
C ALA A 361 -11.09 30.89 -25.98
N PRO A 362 -11.76 31.27 -24.89
CA PRO A 362 -11.10 31.54 -23.63
C PRO A 362 -10.32 30.29 -23.18
N GLN A 363 -9.00 30.43 -23.13
CA GLN A 363 -8.08 29.37 -22.75
C GLN A 363 -8.35 29.02 -21.28
N ARG A 364 -8.89 27.81 -21.03
CA ARG A 364 -9.21 27.35 -19.67
C ARG A 364 -7.93 27.32 -18.83
N SER A 365 -8.01 27.78 -17.58
CA SER A 365 -6.86 27.71 -16.67
C SER A 365 -6.52 26.26 -16.33
N THR A 366 -5.24 25.99 -16.08
CA THR A 366 -4.71 24.68 -15.67
C THR A 366 -5.47 24.11 -14.46
N GLU A 367 -5.76 24.97 -13.48
CA GLU A 367 -6.51 24.64 -12.27
C GLU A 367 -7.96 24.22 -12.58
N ALA A 368 -8.62 24.89 -13.55
CA ALA A 368 -9.98 24.53 -13.93
C ALA A 368 -10.04 23.14 -14.58
N ILE A 369 -9.09 22.81 -15.46
CA ILE A 369 -9.00 21.48 -16.11
C ILE A 369 -8.70 20.41 -15.06
N PHE A 370 -7.73 20.65 -14.17
CA PHE A 370 -7.38 19.72 -13.11
C PHE A 370 -8.57 19.45 -12.17
N ASN A 371 -9.22 20.50 -11.67
CA ASN A 371 -10.36 20.38 -10.76
C ASN A 371 -11.54 19.67 -11.43
N GLU A 372 -11.82 19.94 -12.71
CA GLU A 372 -12.85 19.23 -13.46
C GLU A 372 -12.58 17.72 -13.46
N ILE A 373 -11.34 17.32 -13.76
CA ILE A 373 -10.93 15.91 -13.83
C ILE A 373 -11.04 15.25 -12.46
N ILE A 374 -10.51 15.87 -11.39
CA ILE A 374 -10.54 15.32 -10.02
C ILE A 374 -11.96 15.11 -9.51
N HIS A 375 -12.90 16.00 -9.84
CA HIS A 375 -14.30 15.83 -9.43
C HIS A 375 -15.01 14.75 -10.26
N LYS A 376 -14.63 14.59 -11.53
CA LYS A 376 -15.29 13.64 -12.45
C LYS A 376 -14.85 12.20 -12.21
N ILE A 377 -13.55 11.96 -11.93
CA ILE A 377 -12.98 10.62 -11.77
C ILE A 377 -13.75 9.73 -10.77
N PRO A 378 -14.06 10.17 -9.53
CA PRO A 378 -14.75 9.34 -8.54
C PRO A 378 -16.17 8.92 -8.94
N THR A 379 -16.80 9.64 -9.88
CA THR A 379 -18.15 9.35 -10.38
C THR A 379 -18.17 8.23 -11.42
N ILE A 380 -17.02 7.90 -12.01
CA ILE A 380 -16.90 6.94 -13.12
C ILE A 380 -16.93 5.50 -12.57
N ARG A 381 -17.91 4.71 -13.03
CA ARG A 381 -18.10 3.31 -12.62
C ARG A 381 -17.66 2.28 -13.67
N GLU A 382 -17.56 2.68 -14.93
CA GLU A 382 -17.15 1.83 -16.06
C GLU A 382 -15.94 2.45 -16.78
N PHE A 383 -15.27 1.65 -17.62
CA PHE A 383 -14.15 2.15 -18.44
C PHE A 383 -14.57 3.43 -19.18
N THR A 384 -13.89 4.54 -18.88
CA THR A 384 -14.19 5.85 -19.47
C THR A 384 -12.90 6.56 -19.82
N GLU A 385 -12.93 7.25 -20.96
CA GLU A 385 -11.82 8.05 -21.44
C GLU A 385 -12.25 9.52 -21.46
N LEU A 386 -11.48 10.37 -20.79
CA LEU A 386 -11.64 11.82 -20.84
C LEU A 386 -10.54 12.38 -21.73
N VAL A 387 -10.94 13.24 -22.67
CA VAL A 387 -10.06 13.80 -23.68
C VAL A 387 -10.12 15.31 -23.59
N TYR A 388 -8.96 15.93 -23.46
CA TYR A 388 -8.83 17.37 -23.48
C TYR A 388 -7.82 17.74 -24.56
N GLU A 389 -8.27 18.52 -25.54
CA GLU A 389 -7.47 18.95 -26.68
C GLU A 389 -7.04 20.42 -26.51
N TYR A 390 -6.06 20.84 -27.32
CA TYR A 390 -5.54 22.21 -27.35
C TYR A 390 -4.91 22.67 -26.02
N ILE A 391 -4.33 21.73 -25.26
CA ILE A 391 -3.62 22.04 -24.02
C ILE A 391 -2.17 22.44 -24.33
N PRO A 392 -1.71 23.63 -23.88
CA PRO A 392 -0.32 24.04 -24.02
C PRO A 392 0.66 23.03 -23.37
N PRO A 393 1.84 22.80 -23.97
CA PRO A 393 2.82 21.82 -23.48
C PRO A 393 3.13 21.93 -21.98
N GLU A 394 3.43 23.13 -21.49
CA GLU A 394 3.75 23.37 -20.08
C GLU A 394 2.57 23.07 -19.14
N GLN A 395 1.36 23.42 -19.56
CA GLN A 395 0.15 23.16 -18.78
C GLN A 395 -0.16 21.66 -18.70
N GLY A 396 -0.05 20.95 -19.82
CA GLY A 396 -0.31 19.50 -19.86
C GLY A 396 0.70 18.72 -19.01
N SER A 397 1.98 19.08 -19.08
CA SER A 397 3.03 18.52 -18.24
C SER A 397 2.76 18.76 -16.74
N LEU A 398 2.40 20.00 -16.38
CA LEU A 398 2.07 20.35 -15.00
C LEU A 398 0.86 19.58 -14.48
N ILE A 399 -0.19 19.43 -15.29
CA ILE A 399 -1.39 18.66 -14.93
C ILE A 399 -1.04 17.20 -14.63
N CYS A 400 -0.26 16.55 -15.51
CA CYS A 400 0.17 15.17 -15.32
C CYS A 400 1.00 14.99 -14.03
N ARG A 401 1.95 15.90 -13.76
CA ARG A 401 2.74 15.87 -12.52
C ARG A 401 1.88 16.03 -11.27
N THR A 402 0.92 16.95 -11.32
CA THR A 402 -0.01 17.18 -10.21
C THR A 402 -0.91 15.96 -9.95
N PHE A 403 -1.26 15.17 -10.98
CA PHE A 403 -2.02 13.93 -10.79
C PHE A 403 -1.22 12.84 -10.07
N LEU A 404 0.10 12.76 -10.27
CA LEU A 404 0.95 11.80 -9.56
C LEU A 404 0.97 12.05 -8.04
N GLU A 405 0.78 13.29 -7.61
CA GLU A 405 0.70 13.67 -6.20
C GLU A 405 -0.72 13.50 -5.61
N SER A 406 -1.71 13.19 -6.45
CA SER A 406 -3.12 13.08 -6.05
C SER A 406 -3.51 11.65 -5.71
N GLY A 407 -3.77 11.38 -4.43
CA GLY A 407 -4.28 10.07 -3.97
C GLY A 407 -5.64 9.67 -4.56
N ILE A 408 -6.40 10.60 -5.15
CA ILE A 408 -7.67 10.29 -5.86
C ILE A 408 -7.40 9.53 -7.15
N PHE A 409 -6.29 9.87 -7.83
CA PHE A 409 -5.90 9.26 -9.10
C PHE A 409 -5.47 7.81 -8.90
N GLU A 410 -4.68 7.56 -7.85
CA GLU A 410 -4.26 6.22 -7.41
C GLU A 410 -5.46 5.36 -6.97
N ALA A 411 -6.34 5.89 -6.11
CA ALA A 411 -7.50 5.16 -5.60
C ALA A 411 -8.52 4.77 -6.70
N SER A 412 -8.53 5.48 -7.83
CA SER A 412 -9.48 5.28 -8.92
C SER A 412 -8.95 4.40 -10.06
N ASN A 413 -7.70 3.89 -9.94
CA ASN A 413 -6.98 3.19 -11.02
C ASN A 413 -7.04 4.00 -12.33
N ALA A 414 -6.77 5.31 -12.24
CA ALA A 414 -6.77 6.22 -13.36
C ALA A 414 -5.34 6.40 -13.92
N ARG A 415 -5.23 6.61 -15.23
CA ARG A 415 -3.96 6.87 -15.94
C ARG A 415 -4.04 8.18 -16.70
N ALA A 416 -3.03 9.03 -16.54
CA ALA A 416 -2.93 10.31 -17.23
C ALA A 416 -1.81 10.27 -18.28
N ASN A 417 -2.12 10.69 -19.50
CA ASN A 417 -1.16 10.73 -20.60
C ASN A 417 -1.29 12.06 -21.33
N PHE A 418 -0.18 12.75 -21.54
CA PHE A 418 -0.15 14.01 -22.27
C PHE A 418 0.84 13.93 -23.42
N ASN A 419 0.38 14.31 -24.62
CA ASN A 419 1.21 14.40 -25.81
C ASN A 419 1.40 15.87 -26.19
N ALA A 420 2.61 16.39 -25.98
CA ALA A 420 2.93 17.80 -26.22
C ALA A 420 2.87 18.20 -27.70
N ARG A 421 3.08 17.25 -28.62
CA ARG A 421 3.01 17.49 -30.06
C ARG A 421 1.58 17.72 -30.53
N THR A 422 0.63 16.93 -30.01
CA THR A 422 -0.79 17.04 -30.38
C THR A 422 -1.57 17.97 -29.46
N GLY A 423 -0.99 18.36 -28.31
CA GLY A 423 -1.66 19.17 -27.29
C GLY A 423 -2.83 18.43 -26.65
N THR A 424 -2.74 17.11 -26.49
CA THR A 424 -3.86 16.26 -26.02
C THR A 424 -3.54 15.61 -24.68
N LEU A 425 -4.39 15.84 -23.69
CA LEU A 425 -4.39 15.16 -22.40
C LEU A 425 -5.49 14.10 -22.36
N TRP A 426 -5.10 12.88 -22.01
CA TRP A 426 -5.95 11.71 -21.93
C TRP A 426 -5.98 11.18 -20.50
N ILE A 427 -7.18 10.99 -19.97
CA ILE A 427 -7.40 10.34 -18.68
C ILE A 427 -8.21 9.07 -18.92
N ARG A 428 -7.59 7.91 -18.66
CA ARG A 428 -8.29 6.61 -18.70
C ARG A 428 -8.64 6.21 -17.27
N VAL A 429 -9.90 5.87 -17.00
CA VAL A 429 -10.37 5.46 -15.67
C VAL A 429 -11.03 4.08 -15.77
N ARG A 430 -10.80 3.20 -14.78
CA ARG A 430 -11.33 1.82 -14.75
C ARG A 430 -10.90 0.98 -15.98
N LEU A 431 -9.59 0.79 -16.18
CA LEU A 431 -9.03 -0.06 -17.24
C LEU A 431 -9.70 -1.45 -17.30
N THR A 432 -9.89 -1.97 -18.52
CA THR A 432 -10.51 -3.29 -18.72
C THR A 432 -9.53 -4.43 -18.47
N GLU A 433 -10.05 -5.64 -18.19
CA GLU A 433 -9.24 -6.86 -18.00
C GLU A 433 -8.28 -7.18 -19.16
N LEU A 434 -8.62 -6.73 -20.38
CA LEU A 434 -7.78 -6.91 -21.56
C LEU A 434 -6.54 -6.00 -21.59
N HIS A 435 -6.57 -4.83 -20.91
CA HIS A 435 -5.42 -3.94 -20.77
C HIS A 435 -4.35 -4.49 -19.84
N GLY A 436 -4.56 -5.63 -19.17
CA GLY A 436 -3.56 -6.27 -18.30
C GLY A 436 -3.02 -7.60 -18.83
N VAL A 437 -3.44 -8.03 -20.02
CA VAL A 437 -3.07 -9.35 -20.57
C VAL A 437 -1.58 -9.44 -20.89
N GLN A 438 -1.00 -8.35 -21.40
CA GLN A 438 0.41 -8.28 -21.77
C GLN A 438 1.36 -8.50 -20.59
N ILE A 439 0.98 -8.09 -19.37
CA ILE A 439 1.78 -8.33 -18.16
C ILE A 439 2.00 -9.83 -17.95
N ARG A 440 0.94 -10.64 -18.05
CA ARG A 440 1.04 -12.10 -17.89
C ARG A 440 1.78 -12.74 -19.06
N TRP A 441 1.48 -12.29 -20.29
CA TRP A 441 2.11 -12.80 -21.51
C TRP A 441 3.63 -12.63 -21.49
N VAL A 442 4.11 -11.42 -21.19
CA VAL A 442 5.54 -11.11 -21.20
C VAL A 442 6.24 -11.67 -19.95
N GLY A 443 5.58 -11.65 -18.77
CA GLY A 443 6.11 -12.29 -17.57
C GLY A 443 6.31 -13.81 -17.71
N TYR A 444 5.36 -14.51 -18.35
CA TYR A 444 5.53 -15.93 -18.65
C TYR A 444 6.68 -16.17 -19.65
N THR A 445 6.73 -15.37 -20.71
CA THR A 445 7.68 -15.58 -21.81
C THR A 445 9.12 -15.24 -21.43
N SER A 446 9.32 -14.20 -20.61
CA SER A 446 10.64 -13.88 -20.05
C SER A 446 11.22 -15.01 -19.20
N GLY A 447 10.39 -15.65 -18.37
CA GLY A 447 10.79 -16.87 -17.64
C GLY A 447 11.17 -18.04 -18.56
N VAL A 448 10.59 -18.13 -19.76
CA VAL A 448 10.99 -19.11 -20.78
C VAL A 448 12.35 -18.76 -21.38
N TRP A 449 12.66 -17.48 -21.60
CA TRP A 449 13.98 -17.07 -22.13
C TRP A 449 15.12 -17.51 -21.21
N VAL A 450 14.97 -17.31 -19.89
CA VAL A 450 15.95 -17.77 -18.89
C VAL A 450 16.08 -19.29 -18.92
N ARG A 451 14.97 -20.03 -18.89
CA ARG A 451 14.99 -21.52 -18.92
C ARG A 451 15.59 -22.10 -20.19
N LYS A 452 15.45 -21.41 -21.34
CA LYS A 452 16.05 -21.83 -22.61
C LYS A 452 17.50 -21.37 -22.77
N GLY A 453 18.08 -20.70 -21.77
CA GLY A 453 19.44 -20.15 -21.84
C GLY A 453 19.57 -18.99 -22.83
N LEU A 454 18.46 -18.40 -23.26
CA LEU A 454 18.46 -17.20 -24.11
C LEU A 454 18.83 -15.96 -23.30
N MET A 455 18.62 -15.96 -21.98
CA MET A 455 19.05 -14.92 -21.06
C MET A 455 19.84 -15.58 -19.91
N ASN A 456 21.02 -15.06 -19.61
CA ASN A 456 21.84 -15.55 -18.50
C ASN A 456 21.51 -14.82 -17.18
N GLU A 457 22.13 -15.24 -16.08
CA GLU A 457 21.91 -14.66 -14.74
C GLU A 457 22.21 -13.16 -14.70
N ALA A 458 23.36 -12.74 -15.23
CA ALA A 458 23.77 -11.32 -15.26
C ALA A 458 22.81 -10.44 -16.09
N GLU A 459 22.28 -10.95 -17.19
CA GLU A 459 21.25 -10.26 -17.99
C GLU A 459 19.90 -10.25 -17.28
N SER A 460 19.56 -11.30 -16.54
CA SER A 460 18.35 -11.36 -15.72
C SER A 460 18.39 -10.38 -14.55
N ASP A 461 19.57 -10.13 -13.97
CA ASP A 461 19.74 -9.19 -12.85
C ASP A 461 19.53 -7.73 -13.27
N ILE A 462 19.84 -7.41 -14.53
CA ILE A 462 19.65 -6.07 -15.08
C ILE A 462 18.36 -5.94 -15.89
N PHE A 463 17.58 -7.00 -16.07
CA PHE A 463 16.35 -6.98 -16.85
C PHE A 463 15.16 -6.59 -15.95
N ASP A 464 14.50 -5.49 -16.28
CA ASP A 464 13.33 -5.00 -15.57
C ASP A 464 12.07 -5.00 -16.45
N ILE A 465 10.95 -5.34 -15.82
CA ILE A 465 9.61 -5.32 -16.41
C ILE A 465 8.74 -4.40 -15.56
N GLY A 466 8.33 -3.27 -16.11
CA GLY A 466 7.50 -2.30 -15.41
C GLY A 466 6.13 -2.10 -16.05
N ALA A 467 5.19 -1.64 -15.24
CA ALA A 467 3.88 -1.13 -15.64
C ALA A 467 3.40 -0.16 -14.55
N GLY A 468 2.52 0.78 -14.86
CA GLY A 468 1.99 1.69 -13.84
C GLY A 468 2.85 2.91 -13.52
N THR A 469 3.98 3.08 -14.22
CA THR A 469 4.93 4.18 -14.00
C THR A 469 4.75 5.24 -15.08
N THR A 470 4.49 6.48 -14.68
CA THR A 470 4.48 7.61 -15.62
C THR A 470 5.91 7.97 -15.99
N LEU A 471 6.22 7.92 -17.28
CA LEU A 471 7.51 8.27 -17.85
C LEU A 471 7.45 9.65 -18.49
N ASP A 472 8.45 10.47 -18.19
CA ASP A 472 8.71 11.76 -18.83
C ASP A 472 10.12 11.76 -19.47
N GLY A 473 10.68 12.92 -19.79
CA GLY A 473 12.03 13.00 -20.38
C GLY A 473 12.10 12.73 -21.89
N PHE A 474 10.97 12.82 -22.60
CA PHE A 474 10.95 12.83 -24.06
C PHE A 474 11.72 14.03 -24.62
N THR A 475 12.07 13.96 -25.90
CA THR A 475 12.92 14.95 -26.56
C THR A 475 12.27 15.53 -27.82
N GLY A 476 12.85 16.60 -28.34
CA GLY A 476 12.36 17.27 -29.55
C GLY A 476 10.94 17.81 -29.39
N GLN A 477 10.08 17.57 -30.38
CA GLN A 477 8.67 18.01 -30.36
C GLN A 477 7.82 17.38 -29.24
N TYR A 478 8.38 16.43 -28.47
CA TYR A 478 7.69 15.74 -27.39
C TYR A 478 8.18 16.13 -25.99
N THR A 479 9.07 17.12 -25.83
CA THR A 479 9.78 17.43 -24.56
C THR A 479 8.91 17.58 -23.31
N HIS A 480 7.66 18.02 -23.44
CA HIS A 480 6.72 18.15 -22.31
C HIS A 480 5.69 17.02 -22.22
N SER A 481 5.87 15.94 -22.96
CA SER A 481 4.97 14.80 -22.94
C SER A 481 5.18 13.98 -21.68
N SER A 482 4.13 13.28 -21.27
CA SER A 482 4.10 12.38 -20.12
C SER A 482 3.27 11.17 -20.52
N LYS A 483 3.79 9.97 -20.33
CA LYS A 483 3.09 8.75 -20.76
C LYS A 483 3.32 7.62 -19.77
N GLU A 484 2.24 6.99 -19.38
CA GLU A 484 2.27 5.72 -18.66
C GLU A 484 2.04 4.59 -19.67
N PRO A 485 3.06 3.76 -19.97
CA PRO A 485 2.90 2.59 -20.82
C PRO A 485 2.12 1.49 -20.10
N ASP A 486 1.37 0.68 -20.87
CA ASP A 486 0.65 -0.45 -20.28
C ASP A 486 1.58 -1.59 -19.83
N LEU A 487 2.76 -1.68 -20.43
CA LEU A 487 3.91 -2.49 -20.01
C LEU A 487 5.17 -1.97 -20.72
N PHE A 488 6.32 -2.04 -20.06
CA PHE A 488 7.62 -1.79 -20.70
C PHE A 488 8.68 -2.79 -20.25
N LEU A 489 9.72 -2.91 -21.07
CA LEU A 489 10.93 -3.68 -20.80
C LEU A 489 12.14 -2.76 -20.92
N CYS A 490 13.00 -2.78 -19.92
CA CYS A 490 14.21 -1.97 -19.92
C CYS A 490 15.33 -2.65 -19.13
N PRO A 491 16.60 -2.27 -19.40
CA PRO A 491 17.67 -2.46 -18.45
C PRO A 491 17.40 -1.61 -17.20
N ALA A 492 17.57 -2.16 -16.00
CA ALA A 492 17.23 -1.54 -14.71
C ALA A 492 17.89 -0.17 -14.45
N THR A 493 18.88 0.21 -15.26
CA THR A 493 19.66 1.45 -15.13
C THR A 493 19.24 2.57 -16.08
N ASP A 494 18.36 2.32 -17.05
CA ASP A 494 17.95 3.34 -18.03
C ASP A 494 16.62 4.01 -17.62
N ASP A 495 16.54 5.34 -17.75
CA ASP A 495 15.35 6.13 -17.37
C ASP A 495 14.15 5.91 -18.31
N LEU A 496 14.41 5.55 -19.57
CA LEU A 496 13.40 5.27 -20.59
C LEU A 496 13.54 3.83 -21.11
N PRO A 497 12.42 3.18 -21.46
CA PRO A 497 12.43 1.79 -21.86
C PRO A 497 12.98 1.58 -23.26
N SER A 498 13.43 0.34 -23.52
CA SER A 498 13.87 -0.09 -24.84
C SER A 498 12.73 -0.72 -25.63
N ILE A 499 11.77 -1.35 -24.94
CA ILE A 499 10.58 -1.96 -25.54
C ILE A 499 9.34 -1.53 -24.78
N VAL A 500 8.30 -1.13 -25.49
CA VAL A 500 7.01 -0.72 -24.91
C VAL A 500 5.87 -1.54 -25.51
N VAL A 501 4.89 -1.91 -24.68
CA VAL A 501 3.62 -2.50 -25.12
C VAL A 501 2.47 -1.58 -24.72
N GLU A 502 1.67 -1.18 -25.70
CA GLU A 502 0.43 -0.41 -25.50
C GLU A 502 -0.75 -1.25 -25.98
N SER A 503 -1.85 -1.26 -25.21
CA SER A 503 -3.04 -2.04 -25.49
C SER A 503 -4.27 -1.14 -25.53
N GLY A 504 -4.96 -1.12 -26.67
CA GLY A 504 -6.20 -0.35 -26.85
C GLY A 504 -7.43 -1.24 -27.02
N PHE A 505 -8.53 -0.93 -26.33
CA PHE A 505 -9.83 -1.63 -26.48
C PHE A 505 -10.88 -0.83 -27.28
N SER A 506 -11.10 0.43 -26.92
CA SER A 506 -12.01 1.38 -27.61
C SER A 506 -11.27 2.29 -28.60
N GLU A 507 -9.94 2.30 -28.53
CA GLU A 507 -9.12 3.34 -29.14
C GLU A 507 -9.06 3.21 -30.65
N SER A 508 -8.91 4.32 -31.36
CA SER A 508 -8.70 4.30 -32.82
C SER A 508 -7.24 3.92 -33.15
N TRP A 509 -7.00 3.38 -34.34
CA TRP A 509 -5.63 3.15 -34.82
C TRP A 509 -4.77 4.42 -34.84
N PRO A 510 -5.26 5.57 -35.35
CA PRO A 510 -4.52 6.83 -35.30
C PRO A 510 -4.05 7.21 -33.89
N ARG A 511 -4.82 6.87 -32.85
CA ARG A 511 -4.43 7.11 -31.46
C ARG A 511 -3.30 6.20 -31.00
N LEU A 512 -3.41 4.89 -31.23
CA LEU A 512 -2.33 3.95 -30.92
C LEU A 512 -1.06 4.27 -31.71
N HIS A 513 -1.20 4.76 -32.94
CA HIS A 513 -0.07 5.25 -33.74
C HIS A 513 0.52 6.55 -33.19
N ALA A 514 -0.27 7.44 -32.61
CA ALA A 514 0.23 8.64 -31.92
C ALA A 514 1.03 8.28 -30.65
N ASP A 515 0.57 7.28 -29.89
CA ASP A 515 1.31 6.75 -28.73
C ASP A 515 2.64 6.13 -29.19
N LYS A 516 2.61 5.32 -30.25
CA LYS A 516 3.83 4.80 -30.89
C LYS A 516 4.75 5.90 -31.39
N ASP A 517 4.23 6.93 -32.05
CA ASP A 517 5.03 8.05 -32.55
C ASP A 517 5.71 8.80 -31.39
N LEU A 518 5.02 9.00 -30.28
CA LEU A 518 5.59 9.59 -29.07
C LEU A 518 6.73 8.74 -28.53
N TRP A 519 6.57 7.42 -28.45
CA TRP A 519 7.63 6.52 -28.00
C TRP A 519 8.82 6.46 -28.97
N MET A 520 8.57 6.26 -30.27
CA MET A 520 9.62 6.05 -31.28
C MET A 520 10.34 7.33 -31.69
N TYR A 521 9.68 8.49 -31.66
CA TYR A 521 10.27 9.77 -32.07
C TYR A 521 10.56 10.72 -30.90
N GLY A 522 9.95 10.49 -29.73
CA GLY A 522 10.26 11.24 -28.51
C GLY A 522 11.44 10.66 -27.73
N SER A 523 11.87 9.43 -28.03
CA SER A 523 13.02 8.79 -27.42
C SER A 523 13.94 8.14 -28.46
N THR A 524 15.25 8.20 -28.21
CA THR A 524 16.26 7.44 -28.96
C THR A 524 16.51 6.06 -28.34
N THR A 525 16.05 5.82 -27.11
CA THR A 525 16.23 4.56 -26.38
C THR A 525 15.20 3.51 -26.78
N VAL A 526 13.97 3.93 -27.10
CA VAL A 526 12.90 3.01 -27.51
C VAL A 526 13.20 2.48 -28.92
N ASN A 527 13.38 1.16 -28.99
CA ASN A 527 13.69 0.43 -30.22
C ASN A 527 12.47 -0.34 -30.76
N VAL A 528 11.58 -0.78 -29.87
CA VAL A 528 10.41 -1.60 -30.23
C VAL A 528 9.14 -1.09 -29.53
N VAL A 529 8.07 -0.90 -30.30
CA VAL A 529 6.72 -0.63 -29.77
C VAL A 529 5.76 -1.70 -30.27
N ILE A 530 5.10 -2.38 -29.35
CA ILE A 530 4.10 -3.41 -29.63
C ILE A 530 2.72 -2.83 -29.31
N LEU A 531 1.87 -2.71 -30.32
CA LEU A 531 0.49 -2.24 -30.18
C LEU A 531 -0.46 -3.43 -30.21
N LEU A 532 -1.18 -3.66 -29.12
CA LEU A 532 -2.27 -4.63 -29.03
C LEU A 532 -3.59 -3.90 -29.26
N LYS A 533 -4.31 -4.25 -30.32
CA LYS A 533 -5.62 -3.68 -30.60
C LYS A 533 -6.71 -4.72 -30.43
N TRP A 534 -7.56 -4.51 -29.43
CA TRP A 534 -8.80 -5.25 -29.25
C TRP A 534 -9.96 -4.47 -29.86
N SER A 535 -11.00 -5.16 -30.32
CA SER A 535 -12.22 -4.50 -30.77
C SER A 535 -13.42 -5.39 -30.55
N LYS A 536 -14.43 -4.86 -29.84
CA LYS A 536 -15.71 -5.54 -29.65
C LYS A 536 -16.45 -5.61 -30.99
N CYS A 537 -16.88 -6.81 -31.34
CA CYS A 537 -17.69 -7.14 -32.50
C CYS A 537 -19.16 -7.35 -32.09
N VAL A 538 -20.02 -7.62 -33.07
CA VAL A 538 -21.44 -7.96 -32.86
C VAL A 538 -21.57 -9.24 -32.01
N ARG A 539 -22.62 -9.34 -31.16
CA ARG A 539 -22.93 -10.51 -30.30
C ARG A 539 -21.80 -10.93 -29.35
N THR A 540 -21.27 -9.98 -28.56
CA THR A 540 -20.23 -10.21 -27.53
C THR A 540 -18.93 -10.85 -28.03
N ARG A 541 -18.65 -10.83 -29.33
CA ARG A 541 -17.38 -11.29 -29.88
C ARG A 541 -16.30 -10.22 -29.77
N CYS A 542 -15.02 -10.59 -29.73
CA CYS A 542 -13.89 -9.65 -29.70
C CYS A 542 -12.79 -10.09 -30.66
N LYS A 543 -12.42 -9.22 -31.60
CA LYS A 543 -11.24 -9.41 -32.46
C LYS A 543 -10.01 -8.77 -31.81
N GLY A 544 -8.84 -9.26 -32.20
CA GLY A 544 -7.56 -8.78 -31.68
C GLY A 544 -6.50 -8.77 -32.78
N LYS A 545 -5.67 -7.73 -32.82
CA LYS A 545 -4.50 -7.63 -33.71
C LYS A 545 -3.31 -7.12 -32.93
N VAL A 546 -2.11 -7.48 -33.38
CA VAL A 546 -0.85 -6.89 -32.90
C VAL A 546 -0.14 -6.20 -34.06
N GLU A 547 0.34 -4.98 -33.84
CA GLU A 547 1.33 -4.32 -34.69
C GLU A 547 2.64 -4.16 -33.93
N VAL A 548 3.74 -4.59 -34.53
CA VAL A 548 5.08 -4.46 -33.96
C VAL A 548 5.85 -3.47 -34.80
N TRP A 549 6.33 -2.41 -34.16
CA TRP A 549 7.09 -1.35 -34.79
C TRP A 549 8.52 -1.40 -34.27
N THR A 550 9.49 -1.53 -35.18
CA THR A 550 10.91 -1.62 -34.84
C THR A 550 11.72 -0.55 -35.56
N ARG A 551 12.78 -0.07 -34.92
CA ARG A 551 13.75 0.82 -35.56
C ARG A 551 14.67 0.00 -36.46
N ASN A 552 14.81 0.40 -37.72
CA ASN A 552 15.77 -0.23 -38.63
C ASN A 552 17.17 0.40 -38.47
N PRO A 553 18.24 -0.27 -38.96
CA PRO A 553 19.61 0.25 -38.83
C PRO A 553 19.85 1.60 -39.52
N ALA A 554 19.00 1.99 -40.47
CA ALA A 554 19.05 3.29 -41.15
C ALA A 554 18.28 4.40 -40.41
N GLY A 555 17.74 4.12 -39.22
CA GLY A 555 16.98 5.07 -38.39
C GLY A 555 15.49 5.21 -38.76
N GLY A 556 15.01 4.51 -39.80
CA GLY A 556 13.60 4.43 -40.17
C GLY A 556 12.81 3.41 -39.33
N LEU A 557 11.50 3.37 -39.50
CA LEU A 557 10.62 2.44 -38.80
C LEU A 557 10.13 1.31 -39.73
N MET A 558 10.14 0.08 -39.23
CA MET A 558 9.52 -1.08 -39.87
C MET A 558 8.29 -1.51 -39.06
N MET A 559 7.27 -2.02 -39.73
CA MET A 559 6.03 -2.49 -39.09
C MET A 559 5.70 -3.91 -39.53
N CYS A 560 5.29 -4.75 -38.58
CA CYS A 560 4.72 -6.07 -38.81
C CYS A 560 3.36 -6.19 -38.11
N GLU A 561 2.30 -6.54 -38.86
CA GLU A 561 0.96 -6.82 -38.30
C GLU A 561 0.72 -8.34 -38.23
N LYS A 562 0.17 -8.84 -37.12
CA LYS A 562 -0.28 -10.24 -36.98
C LYS A 562 -1.68 -10.33 -36.35
N PRO A 563 -2.52 -11.30 -36.75
CA PRO A 563 -3.83 -11.51 -36.13
C PRO A 563 -3.71 -12.22 -34.78
N ILE A 564 -4.39 -11.70 -33.75
CA ILE A 564 -4.61 -12.41 -32.48
C ILE A 564 -5.93 -13.20 -32.58
N PHE A 565 -7.04 -12.51 -32.86
CA PHE A 565 -8.35 -13.11 -33.13
C PHE A 565 -9.02 -12.44 -34.35
N PRO A 566 -9.62 -13.22 -35.29
CA PRO A 566 -9.68 -14.68 -35.31
C PRO A 566 -8.30 -15.32 -35.46
N ARG A 567 -8.16 -16.55 -34.97
CA ARG A 567 -6.92 -17.32 -35.17
C ARG A 567 -6.73 -17.52 -36.68
N PRO A 568 -5.52 -17.34 -37.23
CA PRO A 568 -5.27 -17.62 -38.64
C PRO A 568 -5.65 -19.07 -38.99
N VAL A 569 -6.22 -19.28 -40.17
CA VAL A 569 -6.59 -20.58 -40.70
C VAL A 569 -5.92 -20.75 -42.07
N PRO A 570 -5.05 -21.76 -42.28
CA PRO A 570 -4.62 -22.77 -41.29
C PRO A 570 -3.85 -22.17 -40.11
N ALA A 571 -3.76 -22.90 -39.01
CA ALA A 571 -3.00 -22.44 -37.85
C ALA A 571 -1.54 -22.18 -38.26
N PRO A 572 -0.96 -21.04 -37.86
CA PRO A 572 0.41 -20.70 -38.23
C PRO A 572 1.40 -21.65 -37.54
N ASP A 573 2.54 -21.91 -38.19
CA ASP A 573 3.61 -22.71 -37.60
C ASP A 573 4.10 -22.06 -36.30
N PRO A 574 4.41 -22.85 -35.24
CA PRO A 574 4.77 -22.32 -33.92
C PRO A 574 5.87 -21.25 -33.93
N ASP A 575 6.86 -21.39 -34.82
CA ASP A 575 7.99 -20.47 -34.92
C ASP A 575 7.69 -19.20 -35.75
N THR A 576 6.52 -19.13 -36.40
CA THR A 576 6.09 -17.99 -37.22
C THR A 576 5.08 -17.09 -36.51
N ASP A 577 4.42 -17.61 -35.48
CA ASP A 577 3.36 -16.94 -34.73
C ASP A 577 3.87 -16.25 -33.45
N VAL A 578 4.95 -15.49 -33.64
CA VAL A 578 5.73 -14.85 -32.57
C VAL A 578 5.98 -13.37 -32.91
N VAL A 579 6.12 -12.54 -31.88
CA VAL A 579 6.75 -11.22 -31.97
C VAL A 579 8.22 -11.36 -31.64
N GLN A 580 9.11 -10.86 -32.49
CA GLN A 580 10.55 -11.05 -32.36
C GLN A 580 11.29 -9.72 -32.27
N PHE A 581 12.30 -9.70 -31.42
CA PHE A 581 13.30 -8.65 -31.30
C PHE A 581 14.60 -9.25 -30.78
N THR A 582 15.70 -8.53 -30.89
CA THR A 582 17.04 -9.03 -30.50
C THR A 582 17.40 -8.60 -29.08
N LYS A 583 18.43 -9.23 -28.51
CA LYS A 583 19.06 -8.72 -27.29
C LYS A 583 19.58 -7.29 -27.45
N LEU A 584 20.04 -6.92 -28.64
CA LEU A 584 20.45 -5.55 -28.93
C LEU A 584 19.31 -4.55 -28.80
N ASP A 585 18.11 -4.93 -29.28
CA ASP A 585 16.93 -4.07 -29.17
C ASP A 585 16.51 -3.84 -27.72
N LEU A 586 16.70 -4.84 -26.84
CA LEU A 586 16.33 -4.80 -25.42
C LEU A 586 17.41 -4.19 -24.52
N PHE A 587 18.65 -4.63 -24.63
CA PHE A 587 19.73 -4.23 -23.71
C PHE A 587 20.59 -3.08 -24.25
N GLY A 588 20.60 -2.85 -25.57
CA GLY A 588 21.38 -1.77 -26.19
C GLY A 588 22.85 -1.78 -25.76
N LYS A 589 23.27 -0.70 -25.08
CA LYS A 589 24.63 -0.53 -24.55
C LYS A 589 24.96 -1.44 -23.35
N HIS A 590 23.96 -2.06 -22.72
CA HIS A 590 24.08 -2.86 -21.49
C HIS A 590 24.24 -4.36 -21.74
N ILE A 591 24.50 -4.76 -22.99
CA ILE A 591 24.74 -6.16 -23.33
C ILE A 591 25.96 -6.67 -22.56
N VAL A 592 25.77 -7.77 -21.83
CA VAL A 592 26.83 -8.40 -21.03
C VAL A 592 27.94 -8.93 -21.94
N ALA A 593 29.19 -8.69 -21.56
CA ALA A 593 30.37 -9.11 -22.33
C ALA A 593 30.32 -10.62 -22.65
N GLY A 594 30.58 -10.97 -23.92
CA GLY A 594 30.56 -12.35 -24.41
C GLY A 594 29.18 -12.88 -24.85
N GLN A 595 28.11 -12.09 -24.69
CA GLN A 595 26.79 -12.43 -25.22
C GLN A 595 26.63 -11.99 -26.69
N ASN A 596 25.90 -12.78 -27.48
CA ASN A 596 25.59 -12.43 -28.86
C ASN A 596 24.44 -11.40 -28.91
N PRO A 597 24.68 -10.16 -29.38
CA PRO A 597 23.64 -9.12 -29.46
C PRO A 597 22.49 -9.49 -30.41
N MET A 598 22.74 -10.36 -31.38
CA MET A 598 21.77 -10.77 -32.40
C MET A 598 20.89 -11.97 -31.96
N THR A 599 21.05 -12.45 -30.72
CA THR A 599 20.17 -13.49 -30.18
C THR A 599 18.73 -13.01 -30.19
N VAL A 600 17.84 -13.75 -30.86
CA VAL A 600 16.43 -13.40 -31.00
C VAL A 600 15.65 -13.83 -29.76
N LEU A 601 14.95 -12.88 -29.15
CA LEU A 601 13.96 -13.07 -28.11
C LEU A 601 12.58 -13.05 -28.77
N SER A 602 11.76 -14.06 -28.46
CA SER A 602 10.45 -14.25 -29.09
C SER A 602 9.35 -14.24 -28.04
N LEU A 603 8.27 -13.49 -28.30
CA LEU A 603 7.02 -13.50 -27.55
C LEU A 603 5.95 -14.27 -28.35
N GLY A 604 5.49 -15.42 -27.83
CA GLY A 604 4.53 -16.28 -28.54
C GLY A 604 3.11 -15.75 -28.53
N LEU A 605 2.46 -15.66 -29.70
CA LEU A 605 1.07 -15.21 -29.79
C LEU A 605 0.07 -16.27 -29.33
N SER A 606 0.47 -17.53 -29.22
CA SER A 606 -0.40 -18.58 -28.65
C SER A 606 -0.70 -18.30 -27.18
N GLU A 607 0.32 -17.98 -26.40
CA GLU A 607 0.24 -17.64 -24.98
C GLU A 607 -0.58 -16.37 -24.77
N LEU A 608 -0.38 -15.36 -25.63
CA LEU A 608 -1.20 -14.15 -25.63
C LEU A 608 -2.69 -14.47 -25.85
N ARG A 609 -3.02 -15.33 -26.82
CA ARG A 609 -4.41 -15.75 -27.10
C ARG A 609 -5.02 -16.49 -25.93
N ASP A 610 -4.26 -17.35 -25.25
CA ASP A 610 -4.76 -18.11 -24.11
C ASP A 610 -5.07 -17.22 -22.91
N HIS A 611 -4.16 -16.30 -22.57
CA HIS A 611 -4.42 -15.30 -21.53
C HIS A 611 -5.57 -14.36 -21.89
N ALA A 612 -5.64 -13.91 -23.16
CA ALA A 612 -6.72 -13.07 -23.64
C ALA A 612 -8.07 -13.78 -23.58
N ARG A 613 -8.16 -15.07 -23.95
CA ARG A 613 -9.40 -15.86 -23.87
C ARG A 613 -9.95 -15.91 -22.45
N HIS A 614 -9.08 -16.15 -21.48
CA HIS A 614 -9.46 -16.18 -20.06
C HIS A 614 -9.96 -14.81 -19.58
N ARG A 615 -9.32 -13.71 -19.97
CA ARG A 615 -9.79 -12.35 -19.61
C ARG A 615 -11.08 -11.95 -20.34
N MET A 616 -11.23 -12.34 -21.61
CA MET A 616 -12.47 -12.14 -22.36
C MET A 616 -13.65 -12.80 -21.67
N SER A 617 -13.51 -14.02 -21.14
CA SER A 617 -14.61 -14.68 -20.41
C SER A 617 -15.05 -13.93 -19.16
N LEU A 618 -14.12 -13.30 -18.43
CA LEU A 618 -14.45 -12.47 -17.26
C LEU A 618 -15.22 -11.20 -17.65
N MET A 619 -15.02 -10.71 -18.88
CA MET A 619 -15.74 -9.57 -19.45
C MET A 619 -17.05 -9.97 -20.17
N GLY A 620 -17.44 -11.26 -20.15
CA GLY A 620 -18.59 -11.76 -20.92
C GLY A 620 -18.39 -11.71 -22.44
N LEU A 621 -17.14 -11.69 -22.90
CA LEU A 621 -16.75 -11.67 -24.31
C LEU A 621 -16.26 -13.04 -24.78
N THR A 622 -16.39 -13.30 -26.08
CA THR A 622 -15.87 -14.50 -26.75
C THR A 622 -14.91 -14.11 -27.88
N PRO A 623 -13.86 -14.89 -28.17
CA PRO A 623 -12.98 -14.61 -29.30
C PRO A 623 -13.70 -14.61 -30.66
N ALA A 624 -13.31 -13.66 -31.54
CA ALA A 624 -13.77 -13.57 -32.92
C ALA A 624 -13.19 -14.66 -33.83
#